data_AF-A0A6G5A6I5-F1
#
_entry.id   AF-A0A6G5A6I5-F1
#
_cell.length_a   1.000
_cell.length_b   1.000
_cell.length_c   1.000
_cell.angle_alpha   90.00
_cell.angle_beta   90.00
_cell.angle_gamma   90.00
#
_symmetry.space_group_name_H-M   'P 1'
#
loop_
_entity.id
_entity.type
_entity.pdbx_description
1 polymer ?
#
loop_
_entity_poly.entity_id
_entity_poly.type
_entity_poly.pdbx_seq_one_letter_code
_entity_poly.pdbx_strand_id
1 'polypeptide(L)' 'MFTTARMPTSLTHGEDRCTPPVGGCNNSTKGPPRCFWFLKPPSTCYCVKATDCKGLGMQSRFFCMDWCLG' A
#
# COMPACT_ATOMS: atom_id res chain seq x y z
N MET A 1 16.11 -28.12 -5.75
CA MET A 1 14.71 -27.68 -5.87
C MET A 1 14.69 -26.20 -5.55
N PHE A 2 14.60 -25.34 -6.58
CA PHE A 2 14.69 -23.90 -6.41
C PHE A 2 13.36 -23.37 -5.90
N THR A 3 13.36 -22.83 -4.68
CA THR A 3 12.25 -22.10 -4.09
C THR A 3 11.99 -20.87 -4.96
N THR A 4 10.96 -20.92 -5.80
CA THR A 4 10.44 -19.75 -6.50
C THR A 4 9.79 -18.82 -5.47
N ALA A 5 10.61 -18.03 -4.80
CA ALA A 5 10.15 -16.78 -4.22
C ALA A 5 9.69 -15.92 -5.41
N ARG A 6 8.37 -15.84 -5.59
CA ARG A 6 7.76 -14.86 -6.50
C ARG A 6 8.11 -13.48 -5.97
N MET A 7 9.24 -12.94 -6.43
CA MET A 7 9.53 -11.53 -6.27
C MET A 7 8.40 -10.77 -6.97
N PRO A 8 7.68 -9.88 -6.28
CA PRO A 8 6.68 -9.08 -6.94
C PRO A 8 7.41 -8.25 -8.01
N THR A 9 6.91 -8.42 -9.22
CA THR A 9 7.25 -7.69 -10.43
C THR A 9 7.54 -6.23 -10.11
N SER A 10 8.76 -5.84 -10.45
CA SER A 10 9.20 -4.46 -10.65
C SER A 10 8.13 -3.66 -11.40
N LEU A 11 7.32 -2.87 -10.67
CA LEU A 11 6.50 -1.81 -11.23
C LEU A 11 7.30 -0.51 -11.10
N THR A 12 8.14 -0.30 -12.10
CA THR A 12 8.74 0.98 -12.46
C THR A 12 7.64 2.01 -12.77
N HIS A 13 7.12 2.68 -11.75
CA HIS A 13 6.49 4.01 -11.85
C HIS A 13 6.44 4.66 -10.47
N GLY A 14 7.30 5.66 -10.28
CA GLY A 14 7.37 6.65 -9.20
C GLY A 14 6.67 6.33 -7.87
N GLU A 15 7.44 5.90 -6.88
CA GLU A 15 7.02 5.60 -5.50
C GLU A 15 5.84 4.62 -5.39
N ASP A 16 6.13 3.39 -4.99
CA ASP A 16 5.23 2.25 -4.88
C ASP A 16 4.12 2.45 -3.82
N ARG A 17 3.24 3.44 -4.01
CA ARG A 17 2.13 3.77 -3.08
C ARG A 17 1.10 2.66 -2.96
N CYS A 18 1.12 1.72 -3.90
CA CYS A 18 0.28 0.54 -3.93
C CYS A 18 0.70 -0.49 -2.89
N THR A 19 1.97 -0.51 -2.48
CA THR A 19 2.46 -1.43 -1.46
C THR A 19 2.70 -0.70 -0.13
N PRO A 20 2.39 -1.34 1.01
CA PRO A 20 2.74 -0.77 2.30
C PRO A 20 4.26 -0.77 2.48
N PRO A 21 4.82 0.22 3.21
CA PRO A 21 6.25 0.26 3.47
C PRO A 21 6.72 -0.98 4.22
N VAL A 22 7.97 -1.40 3.97
CA VAL A 22 8.66 -2.40 4.79
C VAL A 22 8.77 -1.87 6.22
N GLY A 23 8.17 -2.59 7.17
CA GLY A 23 8.01 -2.16 8.56
C GLY A 23 6.60 -1.64 8.92
N GLY A 24 5.68 -1.57 7.95
CA GLY A 24 4.29 -1.19 8.16
C GLY A 24 4.07 0.31 8.36
N CYS A 25 2.80 0.67 8.53
CA CYS A 25 2.42 2.05 8.81
C CYS A 25 2.51 2.36 10.31
N ASN A 26 2.91 3.59 10.63
CA ASN A 26 3.03 4.03 12.01
C ASN A 26 1.66 4.50 12.54
N ASN A 27 1.25 3.92 13.66
CA ASN A 27 0.14 4.40 14.46
C ASN A 27 0.71 5.24 15.61
N SER A 28 1.03 6.50 15.33
CA SER A 28 1.29 7.47 16.38
C SER A 28 0.00 7.75 17.16
N THR A 29 0.12 8.00 18.45
CA THR A 29 -0.99 8.46 19.32
C THR A 29 -1.37 9.92 19.07
N LYS A 30 -0.66 10.63 18.18
CA LYS A 30 -0.85 12.05 17.89
C LYS A 30 -1.72 12.23 16.64
N GLY A 31 -3.04 12.18 16.83
CA GLY A 31 -4.05 12.45 15.81
C GLY A 31 -4.94 11.25 15.47
N PRO A 32 -6.11 11.49 14.85
CA PRO A 32 -7.01 10.40 14.46
C PRO A 32 -6.36 9.55 13.34
N PRO A 33 -6.42 8.22 13.44
CA PRO A 33 -5.94 7.35 12.38
C PRO A 33 -6.80 7.54 11.13
N ARG A 34 -6.14 7.59 9.97
CA ARG A 34 -6.78 7.67 8.65
C ARG A 34 -6.64 6.32 7.95
N CYS A 35 -7.53 6.08 6.99
CA CYS A 35 -7.44 4.91 6.12
C CYS A 35 -6.48 5.20 4.97
N PHE A 36 -5.35 4.48 4.96
CA PHE A 36 -4.44 4.43 3.83
C PHE A 36 -4.76 3.19 3.00
N TRP A 37 -5.06 3.40 1.72
CA TRP A 37 -5.46 2.34 0.80
C TRP A 37 -4.25 1.81 0.06
N PHE A 38 -4.10 0.48 0.10
CA PHE A 38 -3.04 -0.25 -0.56
C PHE A 38 -3.65 -1.36 -1.42
N LEU A 39 -2.94 -1.76 -2.46
CA LEU A 39 -3.33 -2.88 -3.28
C LEU A 39 -2.90 -4.18 -2.58
N LYS A 40 -3.86 -5.06 -2.31
CA LYS A 40 -3.62 -6.46 -2.02
C LYS A 40 -3.65 -7.21 -3.36
N PRO A 41 -2.51 -7.74 -3.83
CA PRO A 41 -2.49 -8.55 -5.03
C PRO A 41 -3.46 -9.74 -4.88
N PRO A 42 -4.22 -10.09 -5.93
CA PRO A 42 -4.07 -9.60 -7.30
C PRO A 42 -4.96 -8.37 -7.67
N SER A 43 -6.02 -8.05 -6.94
CA SER A 43 -7.01 -7.04 -7.41
C SER A 43 -7.82 -6.33 -6.32
N THR A 44 -7.42 -6.40 -5.06
CA THR A 44 -8.25 -5.90 -3.95
C THR A 44 -7.56 -4.77 -3.20
N CYS A 45 -8.13 -3.56 -3.24
CA CYS A 45 -7.66 -2.49 -2.37
C CYS A 45 -8.19 -2.67 -0.94
N TYR A 46 -7.31 -2.56 0.05
CA TYR A 46 -7.65 -2.67 1.48
C TYR A 46 -7.18 -1.44 2.25
N CYS A 47 -7.86 -1.11 3.34
CA CYS A 47 -7.50 0.01 4.19
C CYS A 47 -6.59 -0.42 5.35
N VAL A 48 -5.53 0.33 5.57
CA VAL A 48 -4.70 0.27 6.78
C VAL A 48 -4.99 1.53 7.58
N LYS A 49 -5.49 1.36 8.81
CA LYS A 49 -5.69 2.47 9.74
C LYS A 49 -4.34 2.81 10.38
N ALA A 50 -3.83 3.99 10.05
CA ALA A 50 -2.59 4.52 10.58
C ALA A 50 -2.68 6.03 10.70
N THR A 51 -1.80 6.65 11.48
CA THR A 51 -1.66 8.12 11.42
C THR A 51 -0.76 8.55 10.28
N ASP A 52 0.24 7.72 9.96
CA ASP A 52 1.16 7.96 8.86
C ASP A 52 1.69 6.64 8.29
N CYS A 53 1.85 6.59 6.98
CA CYS A 53 2.44 5.46 6.26
C CYS A 53 3.71 5.90 5.49
N LYS A 54 4.51 6.82 6.05
CA LYS A 54 5.68 7.41 5.39
C LYS A 54 5.34 8.08 4.03
N GLY A 55 4.16 8.71 3.94
CA GLY A 55 3.67 9.32 2.70
C GLY A 55 3.15 8.33 1.62
N LEU A 56 3.12 7.02 1.92
CA LEU A 56 2.60 5.98 1.04
C LEU A 56 1.11 5.70 1.30
N GLY A 57 0.50 4.98 0.36
CA GLY A 57 -0.93 4.66 0.38
C GLY A 57 -1.81 5.80 -0.14
N MET A 58 -2.99 5.43 -0.66
CA MET A 58 -3.97 6.40 -1.15
C MET A 58 -4.97 6.80 -0.07
N GLN A 59 -5.57 7.98 -0.21
CA GLN A 59 -6.63 8.45 0.69
C GLN A 59 -8.00 7.81 0.39
N SER A 60 -8.17 7.17 -0.77
CA SER A 60 -9.45 6.55 -1.15
C SER A 60 -9.26 5.25 -1.90
N ARG A 61 -10.24 4.34 -1.72
CA ARG A 61 -10.32 3.07 -2.43
C ARG A 61 -10.32 3.25 -3.94
N PHE A 62 -11.08 4.23 -4.42
CA PHE A 62 -11.19 4.54 -5.84
C PHE A 62 -9.82 4.85 -6.45
N PHE A 63 -9.07 5.78 -5.84
CA PHE A 63 -7.70 6.09 -6.26
C PHE A 63 -6.74 4.89 -6.18
N CYS A 64 -6.90 4.02 -5.19
CA CYS A 64 -6.11 2.79 -5.13
C CYS A 64 -6.42 1.84 -6.30
N MET A 65 -7.70 1.67 -6.65
CA MET A 65 -8.07 0.81 -7.77
C MET A 65 -7.61 1.43 -9.10
N ASP A 66 -7.90 2.70 -9.33
CA ASP A 66 -7.51 3.44 -10.53
C ASP A 66 -5.98 3.46 -10.75
N TRP A 67 -5.21 3.75 -9.69
CA TRP A 67 -3.75 3.84 -9.81
C TRP A 67 -3.04 2.49 -9.84
N CYS A 68 -3.49 1.53 -9.03
CA CYS A 68 -2.79 0.26 -8.87
C CYS A 68 -3.31 -0.86 -9.77
N LEU A 69 -4.54 -0.75 -10.28
CA LEU A 69 -5.14 -1.74 -11.17
C LEU A 69 -5.32 -1.24 -12.60
N GLY A 70 -5.36 0.09 -12.83
CA GLY A 70 -5.50 0.68 -14.18
C GLY A 70 -6.83 0.31 -14.82
#